data_AF-A0A2S8HVZ5-F1
#
_entry.id   AF-A0A2S8HVZ5-F1
#
_cell.length_a   1.000
_cell.length_b   1.000
_cell.length_c   1.000
_cell.angle_alpha   90.00
_cell.angle_beta   90.00
_cell.angle_gamma   90.00
#
_symmetry.space_group_name_H-M   'P 1'
#
loop_
_entity.id
_entity.type
_entity.pdbx_description
1 polymer ?
#
loop_
_entity_poly.entity_id
_entity_poly.type
_entity_poly.pdbx_seq_one_letter_code
_entity_poly.pdbx_strand_id
1 'polypeptide(L)'
;MSEFFQPNADLIQRRWPAVAERLLTEDPGPLQADLVEGLGSTLSINGIQLTSRHDRTREARLQADSLPIDSPVLHVYGTGLGDLQMEILQRDGLERLHVHILNGAVFALVLQLLDQQQWLSDPRVELLYAGDLKEIQLPFFALPSELVLADDFNARIRDRLISETHLAFNNREFDPQAPDIVERLQASLELVQGDRDVAELFGSRKGQEVFVIATGPSLEQHFETLHAIRNQADRPLFICVDTAYRPLLNHGIRPDVVVSIDQRISARHLPPEDTVDITLAYMPMVDPQVLAAWQGPRYAGYSASPIYQQLRRQLPKGELYVGGSVIHPAVDLAVKMGAAQITLFGADFAFPNDKTHAGWNDGDLGPQLKAAKHWVLDGHGQRIKTQLNFRSYLCELERFIAGHPQVRFYNSSRAGAMIAGTAFHPELAS
;
A
#
# COMPACT_ATOMS: atom_id res chain seq x y z
N MET A 1 29.07 -25.73 14.78
CA MET A 1 28.76 -24.32 15.03
C MET A 1 29.97 -23.51 14.63
N SER A 2 29.76 -22.43 13.88
CA SER A 2 30.83 -21.50 13.50
C SER A 2 31.47 -20.84 14.73
N GLU A 3 32.74 -20.46 14.61
CA GLU A 3 33.46 -19.67 15.62
C GLU A 3 32.80 -18.33 15.94
N PHE A 4 32.03 -17.76 15.00
CA PHE A 4 31.34 -16.48 15.18
C PHE A 4 29.94 -16.61 15.78
N PHE A 5 29.29 -17.77 15.61
CA PHE A 5 27.87 -17.91 15.97
C PHE A 5 27.65 -17.79 17.48
N GLN A 6 28.41 -18.53 18.30
CA GLN A 6 28.19 -18.55 19.74
C GLN A 6 28.39 -17.17 20.40
N PRO A 7 29.49 -16.43 20.12
CA PRO A 7 29.66 -15.08 20.66
C PRO A 7 28.54 -14.11 20.26
N ASN A 8 28.11 -14.15 18.99
CA ASN A 8 26.99 -13.36 18.48
C ASN A 8 25.67 -13.70 19.18
N ALA A 9 25.34 -14.98 19.26
CA ALA A 9 24.14 -15.47 19.91
C ALA A 9 24.09 -15.11 21.40
N ASP A 10 25.18 -15.31 22.13
CA ASP A 10 25.26 -14.99 23.56
C ASP A 10 25.04 -13.49 23.83
N LEU A 11 25.60 -12.63 22.97
CA LEU A 11 25.40 -11.18 23.06
C LEU A 11 23.94 -10.80 22.82
N ILE A 12 23.31 -11.34 21.76
CA ILE A 12 21.91 -11.06 21.45
C ILE A 12 21.00 -11.62 22.55
N GLN A 13 21.25 -12.82 23.06
CA GLN A 13 20.49 -13.41 24.17
C GLN A 13 20.56 -12.57 25.44
N ARG A 14 21.72 -11.95 25.72
CA ARG A 14 21.90 -11.08 26.88
C ARG A 14 21.20 -9.73 26.73
N ARG A 15 21.25 -9.12 25.54
CA ARG A 15 20.72 -7.77 25.29
C ARG A 15 19.24 -7.75 24.88
N TRP A 16 18.84 -8.69 24.04
CA TRP A 16 17.51 -8.78 23.44
C TRP A 16 16.97 -10.22 23.51
N PRO A 17 16.60 -10.71 24.71
CA PRO A 17 16.17 -12.11 24.90
C PRO A 17 15.02 -12.54 23.97
N ALA A 18 14.04 -11.66 23.73
CA ALA A 18 12.91 -11.95 22.84
C ALA A 18 13.33 -12.08 21.36
N VAL A 19 14.31 -11.28 20.93
CA VAL A 19 14.89 -11.41 19.58
C VAL A 19 15.65 -12.73 19.48
N ALA A 20 16.45 -13.08 20.50
CA ALA A 20 17.20 -14.32 20.54
C ALA A 20 16.29 -15.55 20.49
N GLU A 21 15.20 -15.57 21.27
CA GLU A 21 14.24 -16.68 21.32
C GLU A 21 13.74 -17.03 19.91
N ARG A 22 13.40 -16.01 19.12
CA ARG A 22 12.98 -16.22 17.75
C ARG A 22 14.15 -16.56 16.82
N LEU A 23 15.20 -15.75 16.85
CA LEU A 23 16.33 -15.85 15.91
C LEU A 23 17.04 -17.21 15.99
N LEU A 24 17.10 -17.81 17.18
CA LEU A 24 17.70 -19.13 17.40
C LEU A 24 16.85 -20.29 16.84
N THR A 25 15.59 -20.04 16.50
CA THR A 25 14.70 -21.03 15.85
C THR A 25 14.67 -20.91 14.33
N GLU A 26 15.27 -19.85 13.76
CA GLU A 26 15.35 -19.66 12.32
C GLU A 26 16.27 -20.71 11.68
N ASP A 27 15.82 -21.32 10.60
CA ASP A 27 16.62 -22.28 9.82
C ASP A 27 17.18 -21.60 8.55
N PRO A 28 18.48 -21.28 8.51
CA PRO A 28 19.11 -20.73 7.31
C PRO A 28 19.39 -21.79 6.23
N GLY A 29 19.21 -23.09 6.51
CA GLY A 29 19.55 -24.19 5.60
C GLY A 29 18.95 -24.09 4.18
N PRO A 30 17.71 -23.61 3.99
CA PRO A 30 17.13 -23.40 2.66
C PRO A 30 17.72 -22.23 1.86
N LEU A 31 18.51 -21.35 2.47
CA LEU A 31 19.10 -20.19 1.79
C LEU A 31 20.30 -20.61 0.95
N GLN A 32 20.30 -20.26 -0.34
CA GLN A 32 21.49 -20.40 -1.16
C GLN A 32 22.42 -19.23 -0.88
N ALA A 33 23.56 -19.51 -0.24
CA ALA A 33 24.52 -18.50 0.16
C ALA A 33 25.85 -18.69 -0.58
N ASP A 34 26.28 -17.65 -1.29
CA ASP A 34 27.51 -17.63 -2.08
C ASP A 34 28.39 -16.45 -1.66
N LEU A 35 29.71 -16.68 -1.53
CA LEU A 35 30.67 -15.58 -1.44
C LEU A 35 30.87 -15.00 -2.84
N VAL A 36 30.62 -13.70 -3.00
CA VAL A 36 30.83 -13.00 -4.27
C VAL A 36 32.00 -12.03 -4.13
N GLU A 37 33.00 -12.23 -4.98
CA GLU A 37 34.22 -11.44 -4.99
C GLU A 37 34.21 -10.37 -6.10
N GLY A 38 34.87 -9.25 -5.80
CA GLY A 38 35.13 -8.14 -6.70
C GLY A 38 36.46 -7.49 -6.32
N LEU A 39 36.42 -6.19 -5.98
CA LEU A 39 37.58 -5.54 -5.33
C LEU A 39 37.58 -5.80 -3.81
N GLY A 40 36.42 -6.12 -3.25
CA GLY A 40 36.25 -6.72 -1.93
C GLY A 40 35.43 -8.00 -2.04
N SER A 41 34.64 -8.32 -1.02
CA SER A 41 33.71 -9.45 -1.05
C SER A 41 32.42 -9.13 -0.31
N THR A 42 31.35 -9.80 -0.73
CA THR A 42 30.03 -9.74 -0.07
C THR A 42 29.43 -11.14 -0.02
N LEU A 43 28.48 -11.33 0.89
CA LEU A 43 27.58 -12.45 0.84
C LEU A 43 26.47 -12.18 -0.20
N SER A 44 26.15 -13.20 -1.00
CA SER A 44 24.99 -13.23 -1.89
C SER A 44 24.03 -14.29 -1.39
N ILE A 45 22.77 -13.92 -1.15
CA ILE A 45 21.71 -14.83 -0.73
C ILE A 45 20.67 -14.94 -1.84
N ASN A 46 20.43 -16.15 -2.34
CA ASN A 46 19.50 -16.43 -3.44
C ASN A 46 19.76 -15.52 -4.66
N GLY A 47 21.04 -15.26 -4.96
CA GLY A 47 21.48 -14.39 -6.06
C GLY A 47 21.43 -12.88 -5.77
N ILE A 48 21.08 -12.46 -4.55
CA ILE A 48 21.02 -11.06 -4.12
C ILE A 48 22.25 -10.74 -3.25
N GLN A 49 23.11 -9.84 -3.73
CA GLN A 49 24.25 -9.35 -2.94
C GLN A 49 23.75 -8.48 -1.77
N LEU A 50 24.14 -8.81 -0.54
CA LEU A 50 23.74 -8.06 0.66
C LEU A 50 24.35 -6.66 0.69
N THR A 51 25.58 -6.52 0.18
CA THR A 51 26.36 -5.27 0.08
C THR A 51 27.21 -5.30 -1.19
N SER A 52 27.91 -4.22 -1.50
CA SER A 52 28.78 -4.05 -2.64
C SER A 52 29.97 -5.00 -2.60
N ARG A 53 30.10 -5.88 -3.61
CA ARG A 53 31.31 -6.69 -3.82
C ARG A 53 32.57 -5.87 -4.17
N HIS A 54 32.43 -4.57 -4.45
CA HIS A 54 33.56 -3.72 -4.83
C HIS A 54 34.08 -2.90 -3.65
N ASP A 55 33.18 -2.31 -2.85
CA ASP A 55 33.54 -1.46 -1.71
C ASP A 55 32.35 -1.30 -0.78
N ARG A 56 32.31 -2.10 0.29
CA ARG A 56 31.23 -2.13 1.29
C ARG A 56 31.19 -0.86 2.12
N THR A 57 32.36 -0.37 2.51
CA THR A 57 32.50 0.84 3.33
C THR A 57 32.03 2.07 2.57
N ARG A 58 32.39 2.20 1.29
CA ARG A 58 31.91 3.31 0.46
C ARG A 58 30.41 3.27 0.25
N GLU A 59 29.82 2.09 0.03
CA GLU A 59 28.37 1.95 -0.07
C GLU A 59 27.69 2.40 1.23
N ALA A 60 28.17 1.93 2.39
CA ALA A 60 27.64 2.32 3.69
C ALA A 60 27.69 3.84 3.91
N ARG A 61 28.79 4.50 3.54
CA ARG A 61 28.91 5.97 3.60
C ARG A 61 27.92 6.67 2.71
N LEU A 62 27.81 6.26 1.45
CA LEU A 62 26.84 6.83 0.51
C LEU A 62 25.41 6.70 1.02
N GLN A 63 25.08 5.56 1.63
CA GLN A 63 23.77 5.35 2.24
C GLN A 63 23.59 6.26 3.46
N ALA A 64 24.56 6.32 4.38
CA ALA A 64 24.49 7.18 5.56
C ALA A 64 24.25 8.65 5.14
N ASP A 65 25.00 9.15 4.15
CA ASP A 65 24.93 10.54 3.66
C ASP A 65 23.56 10.92 3.07
N SER A 66 22.65 9.97 2.85
CA SER A 66 21.29 10.24 2.37
C SER A 66 20.36 10.88 3.43
N LEU A 67 20.74 10.85 4.71
CA LEU A 67 19.97 11.48 5.80
C LEU A 67 20.82 12.47 6.62
N PRO A 68 20.19 13.54 7.18
CA PRO A 68 20.88 14.53 8.01
C PRO A 68 21.70 13.91 9.14
N ILE A 69 22.89 14.47 9.37
CA ILE A 69 23.88 13.95 10.34
C ILE A 69 23.42 14.16 11.78
N ASP A 70 22.64 15.20 12.04
CA ASP A 70 22.17 15.66 13.35
C ASP A 70 20.93 14.92 13.88
N SER A 71 20.62 13.75 13.33
CA SER A 71 19.50 12.91 13.81
C SER A 71 19.90 12.13 15.07
N PRO A 72 19.36 12.44 16.27
CA PRO A 72 19.75 11.76 17.51
C PRO A 72 19.24 10.32 17.58
N VAL A 73 18.16 10.00 16.86
CA VAL A 73 17.59 8.67 16.78
C VAL A 73 17.45 8.29 15.31
N LEU A 74 17.98 7.13 14.95
CA LEU A 74 17.93 6.59 13.58
C LEU A 74 17.42 5.15 13.55
N HIS A 75 16.73 4.80 12.47
CA HIS A 75 16.21 3.46 12.22
C HIS A 75 16.87 2.86 10.97
N VAL A 76 17.37 1.63 11.06
CA VAL A 76 17.92 0.88 9.92
C VAL A 76 17.08 -0.37 9.73
N TYR A 77 16.40 -0.48 8.60
CA TYR A 77 15.64 -1.66 8.22
C TYR A 77 16.49 -2.58 7.35
N GLY A 78 16.78 -3.76 7.88
CA GLY A 78 17.77 -4.69 7.36
C GLY A 78 19.05 -4.68 8.18
N THR A 79 19.69 -5.84 8.27
CA THR A 79 20.94 -6.03 9.00
C THR A 79 22.15 -5.94 8.08
N GLY A 80 22.01 -6.36 6.83
CA GLY A 80 23.12 -6.40 5.87
C GLY A 80 24.29 -7.19 6.45
N LEU A 81 25.50 -6.67 6.33
CA LEU A 81 26.69 -7.24 6.95
C LEU A 81 27.25 -6.37 8.10
N GLY A 82 26.46 -5.41 8.59
CA GLY A 82 26.83 -4.49 9.68
C GLY A 82 27.51 -3.18 9.23
N ASP A 83 27.83 -3.01 7.95
CA ASP A 83 28.64 -1.87 7.46
C ASP A 83 27.97 -0.51 7.71
N LEU A 84 26.67 -0.39 7.39
CA LEU A 84 25.92 0.85 7.58
C LEU A 84 25.78 1.19 9.07
N GLN A 85 25.56 0.20 9.92
CA GLN A 85 25.45 0.37 11.37
C GLN A 85 26.76 0.92 11.93
N MET A 86 27.90 0.32 11.54
CA MET A 86 29.21 0.78 11.98
C MET A 86 29.51 2.22 11.54
N GLU A 87 29.12 2.60 10.33
CA GLU A 87 29.29 3.97 9.81
C GLU A 87 28.37 4.97 10.55
N ILE A 88 27.10 4.65 10.75
CA ILE A 88 26.15 5.51 11.50
C ILE A 88 26.61 5.72 12.94
N LEU A 89 27.14 4.68 13.60
CA LEU A 89 27.62 4.76 14.98
C LEU A 89 28.80 5.73 15.15
N GLN A 90 29.49 6.14 14.07
CA GLN A 90 30.51 7.19 14.11
C GLN A 90 29.95 8.61 14.13
N ARG A 91 28.65 8.80 13.92
CA ARG A 91 28.03 10.14 13.88
C ARG A 91 28.01 10.79 15.26
N ASP A 92 28.51 12.02 15.30
CA ASP A 92 28.38 12.90 16.46
C ASP A 92 26.90 13.22 16.71
N GLY A 93 26.46 13.13 17.96
CA GLY A 93 25.08 13.42 18.35
C GLY A 93 24.11 12.26 18.22
N LEU A 94 24.52 11.10 17.69
CA LEU A 94 23.69 9.89 17.72
C LEU A 94 23.51 9.40 19.17
N GLU A 95 22.26 9.41 19.64
CA GLU A 95 21.86 8.88 20.95
C GLU A 95 21.39 7.43 20.84
N ARG A 96 20.69 7.07 19.75
CA ARG A 96 20.09 5.75 19.59
C ARG A 96 20.03 5.29 18.13
N LEU A 97 20.40 4.03 17.90
CA LEU A 97 20.27 3.33 16.61
C LEU A 97 19.38 2.11 16.77
N HIS A 98 18.19 2.14 16.16
CA HIS A 98 17.32 0.97 16.08
C HIS A 98 17.61 0.20 14.80
N VAL A 99 17.94 -1.08 14.92
CA VAL A 99 18.14 -2.00 13.79
C VAL A 99 16.97 -2.97 13.75
N HIS A 100 16.29 -3.02 12.61
CA HIS A 100 15.08 -3.82 12.41
C HIS A 100 15.37 -4.99 11.47
N ILE A 101 15.28 -6.22 11.97
CA ILE A 101 15.49 -7.44 11.20
C ILE A 101 14.32 -7.61 10.22
N LEU A 102 14.63 -7.71 8.92
CA LEU A 102 13.65 -7.96 7.85
C LEU A 102 13.59 -9.43 7.43
N ASN A 103 14.63 -10.21 7.71
CA ASN A 103 14.64 -11.65 7.49
C ASN A 103 15.48 -12.34 8.59
N GLY A 104 14.82 -13.13 9.44
CA GLY A 104 15.47 -13.82 10.54
C GLY A 104 16.52 -14.84 10.08
N ALA A 105 16.19 -15.67 9.09
CA ALA A 105 17.09 -16.69 8.56
C ALA A 105 18.34 -16.09 7.89
N VAL A 106 18.19 -14.97 7.16
CA VAL A 106 19.34 -14.25 6.57
C VAL A 106 20.25 -13.72 7.67
N PHE A 107 19.68 -13.08 8.70
CA PHE A 107 20.49 -12.55 9.79
C PHE A 107 21.16 -13.66 10.62
N ALA A 108 20.45 -14.76 10.90
CA ALA A 108 21.00 -15.94 11.55
C ALA A 108 22.20 -16.51 10.78
N LEU A 109 22.13 -16.58 9.45
CA LEU A 109 23.24 -16.98 8.60
C LEU A 109 24.42 -16.00 8.69
N VAL A 110 24.17 -14.69 8.65
CA VAL A 110 25.22 -13.67 8.81
C VAL A 110 25.95 -13.83 10.14
N LEU A 111 25.22 -14.08 11.24
CA LEU A 111 25.82 -14.31 12.56
C LEU A 111 26.63 -15.61 12.63
N GLN A 112 26.32 -16.60 11.79
CA GLN A 112 27.14 -17.80 11.63
C GLN A 112 28.39 -17.53 10.81
N LEU A 113 28.38 -16.62 9.85
CA LEU A 113 29.51 -16.44 8.93
C LEU A 113 30.47 -15.34 9.33
N LEU A 114 30.02 -14.35 10.11
CA LEU A 114 30.76 -13.13 10.38
C LEU A 114 30.65 -12.71 11.84
N ASP A 115 31.73 -12.13 12.38
CA ASP A 115 31.67 -11.38 13.63
C ASP A 115 30.81 -10.12 13.44
N GLN A 116 29.81 -9.94 14.32
CA GLN A 116 28.92 -8.78 14.32
C GLN A 116 28.98 -8.03 15.67
N GLN A 117 29.86 -8.42 16.58
CA GLN A 117 30.01 -7.83 17.91
C GLN A 117 30.30 -6.32 17.84
N GLN A 118 31.00 -5.86 16.81
CA GLN A 118 31.45 -4.46 16.70
C GLN A 118 30.30 -3.45 16.77
N TRP A 119 29.16 -3.73 16.14
CA TRP A 119 27.98 -2.88 16.25
C TRP A 119 26.96 -3.43 17.26
N LEU A 120 26.81 -4.76 17.36
CA LEU A 120 25.86 -5.38 18.30
C LEU A 120 26.19 -5.10 19.76
N SER A 121 27.43 -4.77 20.11
CA SER A 121 27.84 -4.48 21.50
C SER A 121 27.71 -3.01 21.87
N ASP A 122 27.50 -2.11 20.91
CA ASP A 122 27.40 -0.67 21.18
C ASP A 122 26.11 -0.38 22.00
N PRO A 123 26.20 0.31 23.15
CA PRO A 123 25.06 0.54 24.02
C PRO A 123 23.95 1.38 23.37
N ARG A 124 24.24 2.11 22.30
CA ARG A 124 23.26 2.90 21.55
C ARG A 124 22.41 2.05 20.60
N VAL A 125 22.81 0.80 20.33
CA VAL A 125 22.04 -0.08 19.44
C VAL A 125 20.85 -0.70 20.18
N GLU A 126 19.72 -0.79 19.51
CA GLU A 126 18.56 -1.60 19.88
C GLU A 126 18.15 -2.46 18.70
N LEU A 127 17.87 -3.75 18.93
CA LEU A 127 17.56 -4.73 17.89
C LEU A 127 16.12 -5.21 18.07
N LEU A 128 15.36 -5.27 16.98
CA LEU A 128 14.00 -5.82 16.95
C LEU A 128 13.67 -6.44 15.59
N TYR A 129 12.63 -7.26 15.51
CA TYR A 129 12.06 -7.65 14.22
C TYR A 129 11.17 -6.53 13.70
N ALA A 130 11.29 -6.21 12.41
CA ALA A 130 10.51 -5.12 11.81
C ALA A 130 9.01 -5.37 11.97
N GLY A 131 8.54 -6.61 11.76
CA GLY A 131 7.13 -7.00 11.83
C GLY A 131 6.47 -6.83 13.21
N ASP A 132 7.24 -6.65 14.28
CA ASP A 132 6.70 -6.29 15.61
C ASP A 132 6.14 -4.86 15.63
N LEU A 133 6.58 -4.00 14.69
CA LEU A 133 6.10 -2.64 14.55
C LEU A 133 4.74 -2.60 13.85
N LYS A 134 3.90 -1.66 14.29
CA LYS A 134 2.64 -1.32 13.60
C LYS A 134 2.88 -0.46 12.35
N GLU A 135 3.91 0.39 12.37
CA GLU A 135 4.24 1.35 11.32
C GLU A 135 5.76 1.57 11.26
N ILE A 136 6.26 1.99 10.10
CA ILE A 136 7.65 2.43 9.94
C ILE A 136 7.96 3.63 10.85
N GLN A 137 9.22 3.77 11.26
CA GLN A 137 9.71 4.87 12.09
C GLN A 137 10.66 5.74 11.27
N LEU A 138 10.56 7.05 11.41
CA LEU A 138 11.38 8.06 10.71
C LEU A 138 12.33 8.75 11.71
N PRO A 139 13.51 9.24 11.27
CA PRO A 139 14.13 8.99 9.96
C PRO A 139 14.69 7.57 9.85
N PHE A 140 14.66 6.99 8.63
CA PHE A 140 15.15 5.62 8.41
C PHE A 140 16.05 5.45 7.19
N PHE A 141 16.89 4.43 7.26
CA PHE A 141 17.52 3.77 6.12
C PHE A 141 16.83 2.42 5.88
N ALA A 142 16.67 2.03 4.62
CA ALA A 142 16.16 0.71 4.25
C ALA A 142 17.14 0.05 3.28
N LEU A 143 17.73 -1.07 3.69
CA LEU A 143 18.72 -1.77 2.87
C LEU A 143 18.04 -2.42 1.65
N PRO A 144 18.43 -2.07 0.41
CA PRO A 144 17.73 -2.56 -0.79
C PRO A 144 17.69 -4.09 -0.90
N SER A 145 18.79 -4.75 -0.56
CA SER A 145 18.92 -6.21 -0.57
C SER A 145 17.95 -6.89 0.41
N GLU A 146 17.83 -6.32 1.61
CA GLU A 146 16.96 -6.83 2.68
C GLU A 146 15.48 -6.58 2.38
N LEU A 147 15.13 -5.52 1.64
CA LEU A 147 13.77 -5.32 1.14
C LEU A 147 13.35 -6.41 0.15
N VAL A 148 14.28 -6.90 -0.67
CA VAL A 148 14.04 -8.01 -1.61
C VAL A 148 13.95 -9.34 -0.87
N LEU A 149 14.80 -9.53 0.13
CA LEU A 149 14.93 -10.77 0.89
C LEU A 149 13.97 -10.88 2.07
N ALA A 150 13.18 -9.85 2.40
CA ALA A 150 12.33 -9.87 3.58
C ALA A 150 11.42 -11.11 3.66
N ASP A 151 11.29 -11.67 4.86
CA ASP A 151 10.45 -12.82 5.13
C ASP A 151 8.96 -12.43 5.24
N ASP A 152 8.09 -13.44 5.40
CA ASP A 152 6.64 -13.25 5.45
C ASP A 152 6.19 -12.46 6.67
N PHE A 153 6.87 -12.62 7.80
CA PHE A 153 6.54 -11.91 9.02
C PHE A 153 6.79 -10.40 8.89
N ASN A 154 7.87 -10.03 8.21
CA ASN A 154 8.28 -8.64 8.02
C ASN A 154 7.66 -7.99 6.77
N ALA A 155 6.90 -8.75 5.97
CA ALA A 155 6.34 -8.32 4.70
C ALA A 155 5.56 -6.99 4.79
N ARG A 156 4.73 -6.81 5.83
CA ARG A 156 3.94 -5.58 6.01
C ARG A 156 4.83 -4.33 6.15
N ILE A 157 5.89 -4.41 6.95
CA ILE A 157 6.80 -3.28 7.13
C ILE A 157 7.64 -3.05 5.87
N ARG A 158 8.10 -4.11 5.21
CA ARG A 158 8.74 -3.98 3.89
C ARG A 158 7.85 -3.22 2.90
N ASP A 159 6.56 -3.52 2.84
CA ASP A 159 5.60 -2.84 1.95
C ASP A 159 5.49 -1.35 2.25
N ARG A 160 5.44 -0.99 3.54
CA ARG A 160 5.42 0.41 4.00
C ARG A 160 6.70 1.15 3.67
N LEU A 161 7.87 0.52 3.86
CA LEU A 161 9.17 1.09 3.50
C LEU A 161 9.25 1.37 2.00
N ILE A 162 8.84 0.40 1.18
CA ILE A 162 8.83 0.56 -0.28
C ILE A 162 7.83 1.64 -0.72
N SER A 163 6.65 1.71 -0.09
CA SER A 163 5.70 2.78 -0.40
C SER A 163 6.27 4.16 -0.09
N GLU A 164 6.96 4.31 1.04
CA GLU A 164 7.54 5.58 1.48
C GLU A 164 8.71 6.01 0.59
N THR A 165 9.64 5.10 0.27
CA THR A 165 10.80 5.42 -0.57
C THR A 165 10.42 5.81 -2.00
N HIS A 166 9.29 5.34 -2.50
CA HIS A 166 8.78 5.66 -3.84
C HIS A 166 7.80 6.85 -3.88
N LEU A 167 7.40 7.41 -2.73
CA LEU A 167 6.36 8.45 -2.65
C LEU A 167 6.66 9.67 -3.52
N ALA A 168 7.88 10.22 -3.43
CA ALA A 168 8.27 11.40 -4.20
C ALA A 168 8.24 11.13 -5.72
N PHE A 169 8.71 9.95 -6.14
CA PHE A 169 8.68 9.55 -7.54
C PHE A 169 7.25 9.39 -8.06
N ASN A 170 6.37 8.75 -7.28
CA ASN A 170 4.97 8.54 -7.66
C ASN A 170 4.19 9.86 -7.80
N ASN A 171 4.54 10.87 -6.99
CA ASN A 171 3.85 12.17 -7.00
C ASN A 171 4.38 13.16 -8.04
N ARG A 172 5.47 12.84 -8.76
CA ARG A 172 6.08 13.74 -9.76
C ARG A 172 5.13 14.14 -10.90
N GLU A 173 4.19 13.25 -11.24
CA GLU A 173 3.23 13.45 -12.34
C GLU A 173 2.02 14.31 -11.91
N PHE A 174 1.93 14.69 -10.64
CA PHE A 174 0.87 15.52 -10.07
C PHE A 174 1.38 16.91 -9.68
N ASP A 175 2.20 17.52 -10.55
CA ASP A 175 2.66 18.89 -10.38
C ASP A 175 1.48 19.87 -10.61
N PRO A 176 1.08 20.68 -9.61
CA PRO A 176 -0.01 21.66 -9.77
C PRO A 176 0.23 22.70 -10.87
N GLN A 177 1.47 22.83 -11.38
CA GLN A 177 1.84 23.73 -12.46
C GLN A 177 1.95 23.04 -13.83
N ALA A 178 1.72 21.72 -13.91
CA ALA A 178 1.77 21.02 -15.19
C ALA A 178 0.66 21.54 -16.12
N PRO A 179 0.97 21.88 -17.40
CA PRO A 179 0.00 22.49 -18.31
C PRO A 179 -1.27 21.65 -18.51
N ASP A 180 -1.13 20.33 -18.60
CA ASP A 180 -2.24 19.39 -18.77
C ASP A 180 -3.17 19.33 -17.56
N ILE A 181 -2.62 19.42 -16.34
CA ILE A 181 -3.41 19.52 -15.10
C ILE A 181 -4.16 20.86 -15.06
N VAL A 182 -3.47 21.97 -15.35
CA VAL A 182 -4.10 23.30 -15.35
C VAL A 182 -5.23 23.38 -16.39
N GLU A 183 -4.99 22.91 -17.61
CA GLU A 183 -5.99 22.88 -18.69
C GLU A 183 -7.19 22.00 -18.31
N ARG A 184 -6.94 20.80 -17.74
CA ARG A 184 -8.02 19.90 -17.30
C ARG A 184 -8.89 20.55 -16.23
N LEU A 185 -8.28 21.16 -15.21
CA LEU A 185 -9.02 21.81 -14.12
C LEU A 185 -9.81 23.04 -14.60
N GLN A 186 -9.26 23.81 -15.55
CA GLN A 186 -9.97 24.93 -16.17
C GLN A 186 -11.18 24.45 -16.97
N ALA A 187 -11.03 23.37 -17.76
CA ALA A 187 -12.13 22.79 -18.52
C ALA A 187 -13.25 22.21 -17.64
N SER A 188 -12.92 21.73 -16.43
CA SER A 188 -13.89 21.23 -15.46
C SER A 188 -14.59 22.33 -14.64
N LEU A 189 -14.10 23.58 -14.69
CA LEU A 189 -14.51 24.64 -13.74
C LEU A 189 -16.01 24.93 -13.75
N GLU A 190 -16.61 25.08 -14.93
CA GLU A 190 -18.04 25.38 -15.07
C GLU A 190 -18.91 24.24 -14.54
N LEU A 191 -18.51 22.99 -14.78
CA LEU A 191 -19.19 21.80 -14.27
C LEU A 191 -19.13 21.75 -12.74
N VAL A 192 -17.93 21.93 -12.17
CA VAL A 192 -17.72 21.94 -10.72
C VAL A 192 -18.53 23.04 -10.04
N GLN A 193 -18.62 24.22 -10.66
CA GLN A 193 -19.43 25.32 -10.15
C GLN A 193 -20.94 25.02 -10.17
N GLY A 194 -21.43 24.33 -11.21
CA GLY A 194 -22.84 23.95 -11.35
C GLY A 194 -23.24 22.71 -10.55
N ASP A 195 -22.28 21.84 -10.23
CA ASP A 195 -22.53 20.57 -9.53
C ASP A 195 -22.61 20.71 -8.01
N ARG A 196 -23.26 19.74 -7.37
CA ARG A 196 -23.46 19.71 -5.91
C ARG A 196 -22.14 19.49 -5.17
N ASP A 197 -22.16 19.78 -3.88
CA ASP A 197 -21.01 19.52 -3.01
C ASP A 197 -21.09 18.10 -2.45
N VAL A 198 -20.03 17.28 -2.62
CA VAL A 198 -19.94 15.94 -2.03
C VAL A 198 -20.21 15.91 -0.53
N ALA A 199 -19.96 17.01 0.19
CA ALA A 199 -20.27 17.14 1.61
C ALA A 199 -21.77 17.01 1.93
N GLU A 200 -22.66 17.24 0.96
CA GLU A 200 -24.10 17.01 1.11
C GLU A 200 -24.45 15.53 1.31
N LEU A 201 -23.57 14.61 0.91
CA LEU A 201 -23.72 13.18 1.16
C LEU A 201 -23.29 12.81 2.59
N PHE A 202 -22.54 13.65 3.28
CA PHE A 202 -21.97 13.30 4.59
C PHE A 202 -23.07 13.15 5.64
N GLY A 203 -22.99 12.08 6.43
CA GLY A 203 -23.99 11.72 7.43
C GLY A 203 -25.33 11.24 6.88
N SER A 204 -25.47 10.97 5.57
CA SER A 204 -26.74 10.52 4.95
C SER A 204 -27.08 9.04 5.19
N ARG A 205 -26.14 8.24 5.70
CA ARG A 205 -26.23 6.77 5.90
C ARG A 205 -25.79 6.35 7.31
N LYS A 206 -26.12 7.16 8.30
CA LYS A 206 -25.73 6.93 9.71
C LYS A 206 -26.14 5.55 10.19
N GLY A 207 -25.16 4.77 10.65
CA GLY A 207 -25.38 3.45 11.23
C GLY A 207 -25.69 2.34 10.23
N GLN A 208 -25.70 2.64 8.92
CA GLN A 208 -26.05 1.66 7.88
C GLN A 208 -24.82 0.85 7.43
N GLU A 209 -25.10 -0.26 6.76
CA GLU A 209 -24.12 -1.02 6.00
C GLU A 209 -23.96 -0.43 4.59
N VAL A 210 -22.71 -0.34 4.14
CA VAL A 210 -22.35 0.13 2.80
C VAL A 210 -21.43 -0.89 2.14
N PHE A 211 -21.72 -1.25 0.90
CA PHE A 211 -20.84 -2.05 0.07
C PHE A 211 -19.98 -1.12 -0.78
N VAL A 212 -18.67 -1.29 -0.70
CA VAL A 212 -17.71 -0.61 -1.57
C VAL A 212 -17.16 -1.62 -2.56
N ILE A 213 -17.46 -1.41 -3.83
CA ILE A 213 -17.25 -2.38 -4.91
C ILE A 213 -16.13 -1.86 -5.83
N ALA A 214 -14.96 -2.48 -5.73
CA ALA A 214 -13.81 -2.27 -6.58
C ALA A 214 -13.76 -3.29 -7.73
N THR A 215 -12.74 -3.21 -8.60
CA THR A 215 -12.68 -3.96 -9.87
C THR A 215 -11.67 -5.11 -9.86
N GLY A 216 -11.21 -5.55 -8.69
CA GLY A 216 -10.33 -6.70 -8.59
C GLY A 216 -11.00 -7.98 -9.11
N PRO A 217 -10.23 -8.96 -9.62
CA PRO A 217 -10.78 -10.20 -10.19
C PRO A 217 -11.75 -10.96 -9.28
N SER A 218 -11.62 -10.91 -7.95
CA SER A 218 -12.53 -11.59 -7.02
C SER A 218 -13.96 -11.07 -7.09
N LEU A 219 -14.20 -9.89 -7.67
CA LEU A 219 -15.55 -9.41 -7.94
C LEU A 219 -16.35 -10.40 -8.81
N GLU A 220 -15.69 -11.15 -9.72
CA GLU A 220 -16.37 -12.12 -10.59
C GLU A 220 -17.16 -13.18 -9.81
N GLN A 221 -16.69 -13.55 -8.61
CA GLN A 221 -17.34 -14.53 -7.74
C GLN A 221 -18.61 -13.99 -7.08
N HIS A 222 -18.80 -12.66 -7.08
CA HIS A 222 -19.82 -11.98 -6.31
C HIS A 222 -20.95 -11.40 -7.17
N PHE A 223 -20.88 -11.47 -8.50
CA PHE A 223 -21.90 -10.86 -9.37
C PHE A 223 -23.31 -11.40 -9.10
N GLU A 224 -23.49 -12.72 -8.99
CA GLU A 224 -24.80 -13.30 -8.71
C GLU A 224 -25.35 -12.85 -7.35
N THR A 225 -24.51 -12.88 -6.31
CA THR A 225 -24.90 -12.45 -4.95
C THR A 225 -25.23 -10.95 -4.89
N LEU A 226 -24.39 -10.11 -5.50
CA LEU A 226 -24.64 -8.67 -5.58
C LEU A 226 -25.92 -8.35 -6.36
N HIS A 227 -26.20 -9.09 -7.43
CA HIS A 227 -27.45 -8.97 -8.19
C HIS A 227 -28.66 -9.34 -7.32
N ALA A 228 -28.59 -10.46 -6.59
CA ALA A 228 -29.64 -10.88 -5.67
C ALA A 228 -29.90 -9.84 -4.56
N ILE A 229 -28.85 -9.33 -3.92
CA ILE A 229 -28.94 -8.30 -2.88
C ILE A 229 -29.49 -6.99 -3.46
N ARG A 230 -29.09 -6.62 -4.68
CA ARG A 230 -29.54 -5.38 -5.32
C ARG A 230 -31.06 -5.32 -5.52
N ASN A 231 -31.71 -6.48 -5.65
CA ASN A 231 -33.15 -6.63 -5.84
C ASN A 231 -33.94 -6.71 -4.52
N GLN A 232 -33.27 -6.66 -3.36
CA GLN A 232 -33.93 -6.61 -2.06
C GLN A 232 -34.37 -5.19 -1.71
N ALA A 233 -35.48 -5.07 -0.98
CA ALA A 233 -36.05 -3.78 -0.57
C ALA A 233 -35.21 -3.10 0.53
N ASP A 234 -34.77 -3.87 1.52
CA ASP A 234 -33.84 -3.44 2.57
C ASP A 234 -32.48 -4.05 2.27
N ARG A 235 -31.58 -3.24 1.72
CA ARG A 235 -30.25 -3.66 1.30
C ARG A 235 -29.20 -2.59 1.62
N PRO A 236 -27.92 -2.97 1.70
CA PRO A 236 -26.82 -2.01 1.78
C PRO A 236 -26.78 -1.05 0.60
N LEU A 237 -26.25 0.16 0.84
CA LEU A 237 -25.91 1.10 -0.22
C LEU A 237 -24.73 0.55 -1.03
N PHE A 238 -24.82 0.59 -2.36
CA PHE A 238 -23.74 0.16 -3.25
C PHE A 238 -22.98 1.38 -3.77
N ILE A 239 -21.74 1.55 -3.32
CA ILE A 239 -20.78 2.50 -3.86
C ILE A 239 -19.78 1.71 -4.71
N CYS A 240 -19.66 2.00 -6.00
CA CYS A 240 -18.63 1.37 -6.82
C CYS A 240 -17.58 2.38 -7.30
N VAL A 241 -16.37 1.88 -7.56
CA VAL A 241 -15.37 2.65 -8.30
C VAL A 241 -15.74 2.68 -9.79
N ASP A 242 -15.23 3.67 -10.51
CA ASP A 242 -15.48 3.86 -11.95
C ASP A 242 -15.22 2.62 -12.82
N THR A 243 -14.13 1.90 -12.61
CA THR A 243 -13.77 0.72 -13.40
C THR A 243 -14.66 -0.50 -13.13
N ALA A 244 -15.37 -0.52 -11.99
CA ALA A 244 -16.31 -1.59 -11.63
C ALA A 244 -17.70 -1.32 -12.22
N TYR A 245 -17.99 -0.08 -12.58
CA TYR A 245 -19.31 0.35 -13.06
C TYR A 245 -19.80 -0.45 -14.26
N ARG A 246 -19.03 -0.49 -15.36
CA ARG A 246 -19.43 -1.25 -16.56
C ARG A 246 -19.56 -2.76 -16.29
N PRO A 247 -18.60 -3.45 -15.63
CA PRO A 247 -18.77 -4.86 -15.26
C PRO A 247 -20.05 -5.13 -14.46
N LEU A 248 -20.41 -4.25 -13.51
CA LEU A 248 -21.64 -4.39 -12.73
C LEU A 248 -22.90 -4.26 -13.61
N LEU A 249 -22.95 -3.24 -14.48
CA LEU A 249 -24.08 -3.05 -15.40
C LEU A 249 -24.28 -4.25 -16.34
N ASN A 250 -23.18 -4.83 -16.86
CA ASN A 250 -23.23 -6.01 -17.73
C ASN A 250 -23.86 -7.23 -17.03
N HIS A 251 -23.85 -7.27 -15.69
CA HIS A 251 -24.48 -8.30 -14.88
C HIS A 251 -25.82 -7.83 -14.26
N GLY A 252 -26.40 -6.73 -14.78
CA GLY A 252 -27.68 -6.20 -14.30
C GLY A 252 -27.62 -5.63 -12.88
N ILE A 253 -26.44 -5.25 -12.38
CA ILE A 253 -26.26 -4.69 -11.05
C ILE A 253 -26.10 -3.17 -11.19
N ARG A 254 -27.10 -2.41 -10.74
CA ARG A 254 -27.04 -0.95 -10.75
C ARG A 254 -26.49 -0.43 -9.41
N PRO A 255 -25.34 0.24 -9.34
CA PRO A 255 -24.88 0.86 -8.09
C PRO A 255 -25.77 2.07 -7.73
N ASP A 256 -25.66 2.53 -6.48
CA ASP A 256 -26.31 3.78 -6.04
C ASP A 256 -25.40 4.99 -6.24
N VAL A 257 -24.10 4.79 -6.00
CA VAL A 257 -23.06 5.81 -6.16
C VAL A 257 -21.89 5.23 -6.97
N VAL A 258 -21.40 6.02 -7.91
CA VAL A 258 -20.14 5.79 -8.61
C VAL A 258 -19.14 6.84 -8.15
N VAL A 259 -17.93 6.42 -7.82
CA VAL A 259 -16.81 7.32 -7.49
C VAL A 259 -15.81 7.31 -8.62
N SER A 260 -15.41 8.50 -9.10
CA SER A 260 -14.37 8.62 -10.12
C SER A 260 -13.42 9.78 -9.85
N ILE A 261 -12.12 9.51 -9.95
CA ILE A 261 -11.06 10.51 -9.73
C ILE A 261 -9.98 10.48 -10.81
N ASP A 262 -10.02 9.50 -11.71
CA ASP A 262 -8.95 9.21 -12.66
C ASP A 262 -9.17 9.95 -13.99
N GLN A 263 -8.14 10.69 -14.39
CA GLN A 263 -8.09 11.46 -15.65
C GLN A 263 -8.13 10.60 -16.92
N ARG A 264 -7.89 9.28 -16.81
CA ARG A 264 -7.89 8.33 -17.94
C ARG A 264 -9.26 7.69 -18.16
N ILE A 265 -10.25 7.99 -17.32
CA ILE A 265 -11.61 7.47 -17.45
C ILE A 265 -12.30 8.14 -18.63
N SER A 266 -13.03 7.31 -19.38
CA SER A 266 -13.75 7.67 -20.60
C SER A 266 -15.10 6.96 -20.64
N ALA A 267 -15.94 7.23 -21.64
CA ALA A 267 -17.23 6.56 -21.81
C ALA A 267 -17.13 5.02 -21.93
N ARG A 268 -15.94 4.49 -22.28
CA ARG A 268 -15.67 3.03 -22.25
C ARG A 268 -15.78 2.45 -20.84
N HIS A 269 -15.43 3.24 -19.83
CA HIS A 269 -15.39 2.85 -18.42
C HIS A 269 -16.68 3.27 -17.70
N LEU A 270 -17.12 4.51 -17.98
CA LEU A 270 -18.35 5.12 -17.46
C LEU A 270 -19.34 5.40 -18.60
N PRO A 271 -20.03 4.37 -19.13
CA PRO A 271 -21.11 4.56 -20.10
C PRO A 271 -22.18 5.50 -19.53
N PRO A 272 -22.55 6.59 -20.23
CA PRO A 272 -23.46 7.61 -19.72
C PRO A 272 -24.94 7.21 -19.77
N GLU A 273 -25.27 6.12 -20.44
CA GLU A 273 -26.64 5.65 -20.64
C GLU A 273 -27.28 5.20 -19.32
N ASP A 274 -28.58 5.48 -19.17
CA ASP A 274 -29.39 5.06 -18.03
C ASP A 274 -28.79 5.41 -16.64
N THR A 275 -28.13 6.57 -16.55
CA THR A 275 -27.47 7.06 -15.33
C THR A 275 -28.36 7.91 -14.41
N VAL A 276 -29.63 8.17 -14.79
CA VAL A 276 -30.51 9.16 -14.14
C VAL A 276 -30.69 8.97 -12.61
N ASP A 277 -30.69 7.73 -12.13
CA ASP A 277 -30.87 7.40 -10.71
C ASP A 277 -29.55 7.11 -9.99
N ILE A 278 -28.41 7.27 -10.67
CA ILE A 278 -27.08 6.89 -10.16
C ILE A 278 -26.31 8.16 -9.86
N THR A 279 -25.88 8.28 -8.61
CA THR A 279 -25.07 9.42 -8.16
C THR A 279 -23.64 9.27 -8.64
N LEU A 280 -23.06 10.32 -9.22
CA LEU A 280 -21.62 10.41 -9.51
C LEU A 280 -20.96 11.34 -8.48
N ALA A 281 -20.09 10.79 -7.64
CA ALA A 281 -19.17 11.56 -6.82
C ALA A 281 -17.80 11.61 -7.52
N TYR A 282 -17.31 12.81 -7.84
CA TYR A 282 -16.12 12.95 -8.67
C TYR A 282 -15.12 14.00 -8.18
N MET A 283 -13.90 13.90 -8.69
CA MET A 283 -12.89 14.96 -8.60
C MET A 283 -12.59 15.59 -9.97
N PRO A 284 -12.26 16.89 -10.05
CA PRO A 284 -12.20 17.65 -11.31
C PRO A 284 -11.17 17.20 -12.36
N MET A 285 -10.33 16.22 -12.06
CA MET A 285 -9.40 15.63 -13.04
C MET A 285 -10.07 14.66 -14.00
N VAL A 286 -11.28 14.16 -13.68
CA VAL A 286 -12.08 13.35 -14.60
C VAL A 286 -12.39 14.13 -15.88
N ASP A 287 -12.45 13.44 -17.02
CA ASP A 287 -12.70 14.09 -18.30
C ASP A 287 -14.04 14.87 -18.30
N PRO A 288 -14.05 16.20 -18.60
CA PRO A 288 -15.26 17.00 -18.64
C PRO A 288 -16.33 16.47 -19.58
N GLN A 289 -15.97 15.76 -20.66
CA GLN A 289 -16.95 15.16 -21.56
C GLN A 289 -17.68 13.99 -20.90
N VAL A 290 -16.98 13.19 -20.10
CA VAL A 290 -17.59 12.11 -19.31
C VAL A 290 -18.51 12.69 -18.26
N LEU A 291 -18.06 13.73 -17.56
CA LEU A 291 -18.86 14.43 -16.57
C LEU A 291 -20.13 15.02 -17.21
N ALA A 292 -19.99 15.75 -18.31
CA ALA A 292 -21.08 16.38 -19.04
C ALA A 292 -22.11 15.39 -19.59
N ALA A 293 -21.68 14.17 -19.95
CA ALA A 293 -22.57 13.12 -20.45
C ALA A 293 -23.36 12.41 -19.34
N TRP A 294 -22.94 12.52 -18.07
CA TRP A 294 -23.63 11.88 -16.95
C TRP A 294 -25.00 12.52 -16.69
N GLN A 295 -26.07 11.72 -16.70
CA GLN A 295 -27.45 12.20 -16.61
C GLN A 295 -27.97 12.26 -15.17
N GLY A 296 -27.37 11.49 -14.26
CA GLY A 296 -27.72 11.46 -12.85
C GLY A 296 -27.14 12.61 -12.03
N PRO A 297 -27.41 12.66 -10.71
CA PRO A 297 -26.86 13.68 -9.83
C PRO A 297 -25.34 13.62 -9.76
N ARG A 298 -24.67 14.78 -9.93
CA ARG A 298 -23.22 14.92 -9.80
C ARG A 298 -22.84 15.70 -8.55
N TYR A 299 -21.85 15.18 -7.82
CA TYR A 299 -21.29 15.78 -6.61
C TYR A 299 -19.79 15.90 -6.78
N ALA A 300 -19.31 17.14 -6.82
CA ALA A 300 -17.89 17.43 -6.92
C ALA A 300 -17.27 17.48 -5.52
N GLY A 301 -16.04 16.98 -5.40
CA GLY A 301 -15.21 17.12 -4.22
C GLY A 301 -13.74 17.21 -4.59
N TYR A 302 -12.88 17.28 -3.58
CA TYR A 302 -11.44 17.40 -3.76
C TYR A 302 -10.69 16.40 -2.90
N SER A 303 -9.42 16.14 -3.22
CA SER A 303 -8.48 15.57 -2.26
C SER A 303 -7.63 16.66 -1.63
N ALA A 304 -6.83 16.28 -0.63
CA ALA A 304 -5.84 17.16 -0.04
C ALA A 304 -4.69 17.55 -1.00
N SER A 305 -4.63 16.96 -2.20
CA SER A 305 -3.57 17.18 -3.19
C SER A 305 -3.36 18.67 -3.49
N PRO A 306 -2.09 19.12 -3.67
CA PRO A 306 -1.77 20.48 -4.08
C PRO A 306 -2.42 20.90 -5.40
N ILE A 307 -2.69 19.96 -6.32
CA ILE A 307 -3.31 20.25 -7.62
C ILE A 307 -4.67 20.94 -7.47
N TYR A 308 -5.43 20.61 -6.41
CA TYR A 308 -6.73 21.20 -6.16
C TYR A 308 -6.69 22.42 -5.23
N GLN A 309 -5.51 22.87 -4.78
CA GLN A 309 -5.41 23.92 -3.76
C GLN A 309 -6.07 25.23 -4.21
N GLN A 310 -5.82 25.66 -5.45
CA GLN A 310 -6.41 26.88 -5.99
C GLN A 310 -7.92 26.72 -6.16
N LEU A 311 -8.37 25.58 -6.70
CA LEU A 311 -9.78 25.33 -6.95
C LEU A 311 -10.58 25.24 -5.64
N ARG A 312 -10.05 24.60 -4.60
CA ARG A 312 -10.64 24.59 -3.24
C ARG A 312 -10.84 25.99 -2.65
N ARG A 313 -9.91 26.92 -2.92
CA ARG A 313 -10.03 28.31 -2.46
C ARG A 313 -11.10 29.08 -3.23
N GLN A 314 -11.23 28.81 -4.53
CA GLN A 314 -12.18 29.49 -5.41
C GLN A 314 -13.61 28.95 -5.27
N LEU A 315 -13.76 27.63 -5.19
CA LEU A 315 -15.01 26.88 -5.08
C LEU A 315 -14.90 25.89 -3.92
N PRO A 316 -15.16 26.30 -2.67
CA PRO A 316 -15.09 25.39 -1.53
C PRO A 316 -16.12 24.26 -1.67
N LYS A 317 -15.66 23.01 -1.53
CA LYS A 317 -16.48 21.79 -1.44
C LYS A 317 -15.81 20.80 -0.48
N GLY A 318 -16.54 19.73 -0.14
CA GLY A 318 -16.07 18.63 0.68
C GLY A 318 -14.82 17.95 0.13
N GLU A 319 -14.00 17.44 1.04
CA GLU A 319 -12.80 16.69 0.71
C GLU A 319 -13.00 15.19 0.95
N LEU A 320 -12.38 14.36 0.11
CA LEU A 320 -12.26 12.92 0.27
C LEU A 320 -10.79 12.50 0.29
N TYR A 321 -10.46 11.51 1.12
CA TYR A 321 -9.12 10.94 1.21
C TYR A 321 -8.79 10.15 -0.05
N VAL A 322 -7.57 10.35 -0.57
CA VAL A 322 -7.06 9.67 -1.77
C VAL A 322 -5.65 9.17 -1.49
N GLY A 323 -5.50 7.85 -1.45
CA GLY A 323 -4.23 7.12 -1.34
C GLY A 323 -3.69 6.60 -2.68
N GLY A 324 -4.06 7.23 -3.79
CA GLY A 324 -3.59 6.88 -5.15
C GLY A 324 -4.47 5.92 -5.96
N SER A 325 -5.56 5.42 -5.38
CA SER A 325 -6.58 4.60 -6.07
C SER A 325 -8.00 5.07 -5.73
N VAL A 326 -8.94 4.89 -6.67
CA VAL A 326 -10.36 5.28 -6.56
C VAL A 326 -11.08 4.57 -5.39
N ILE A 327 -10.57 3.42 -4.94
CA ILE A 327 -11.14 2.75 -3.76
C ILE A 327 -11.02 3.61 -2.49
N HIS A 328 -9.97 4.41 -2.34
CA HIS A 328 -9.77 5.25 -1.14
C HIS A 328 -10.86 6.30 -0.97
N PRO A 329 -11.18 7.15 -1.96
CA PRO A 329 -12.27 8.10 -1.82
C PRO A 329 -13.63 7.40 -1.77
N ALA A 330 -13.79 6.20 -2.34
CA ALA A 330 -15.04 5.44 -2.21
C ALA A 330 -15.27 4.94 -0.78
N VAL A 331 -14.24 4.40 -0.13
CA VAL A 331 -14.29 3.98 1.27
C VAL A 331 -14.44 5.20 2.19
N ASP A 332 -13.69 6.29 1.95
CA ASP A 332 -13.82 7.51 2.74
C ASP A 332 -15.20 8.16 2.60
N LEU A 333 -15.78 8.14 1.40
CA LEU A 333 -17.15 8.57 1.20
C LEU A 333 -18.12 7.74 2.03
N ALA A 334 -18.01 6.40 2.02
CA ALA A 334 -18.86 5.53 2.84
C ALA A 334 -18.73 5.86 4.35
N VAL A 335 -17.51 6.06 4.84
CA VAL A 335 -17.26 6.47 6.23
C VAL A 335 -17.89 7.83 6.53
N LYS A 336 -17.68 8.84 5.68
CA LYS A 336 -18.23 10.19 5.86
C LYS A 336 -19.74 10.25 5.71
N MET A 337 -20.35 9.37 4.92
CA MET A 337 -21.80 9.17 4.89
C MET A 337 -22.33 8.61 6.23
N GLY A 338 -21.46 8.11 7.11
CA GLY A 338 -21.79 7.66 8.46
C GLY A 338 -22.00 6.16 8.58
N ALA A 339 -21.49 5.36 7.63
CA ALA A 339 -21.59 3.91 7.68
C ALA A 339 -21.00 3.35 8.98
N ALA A 340 -21.70 2.43 9.63
CA ALA A 340 -21.15 1.68 10.77
C ALA A 340 -20.42 0.41 10.32
N GLN A 341 -20.73 -0.06 9.11
CA GLN A 341 -20.17 -1.27 8.52
C GLN A 341 -19.90 -1.05 7.03
N ILE A 342 -18.69 -1.43 6.59
CA ILE A 342 -18.27 -1.36 5.20
C ILE A 342 -17.76 -2.72 4.75
N THR A 343 -18.37 -3.27 3.70
CA THR A 343 -17.92 -4.53 3.09
C THR A 343 -17.27 -4.23 1.74
N LEU A 344 -16.02 -4.65 1.59
CA LEU A 344 -15.21 -4.45 0.39
C LEU A 344 -15.36 -5.65 -0.55
N PHE A 345 -15.69 -5.38 -1.81
CA PHE A 345 -15.73 -6.36 -2.90
C PHE A 345 -14.70 -6.01 -3.96
N GLY A 346 -14.01 -7.01 -4.53
CA GLY A 346 -13.01 -6.77 -5.58
C GLY A 346 -11.82 -5.92 -5.12
N ALA A 347 -11.55 -5.83 -3.82
CA ALA A 347 -10.44 -5.08 -3.25
C ALA A 347 -9.16 -5.93 -3.20
N ASP A 348 -8.72 -6.45 -4.34
CA ASP A 348 -7.72 -7.54 -4.35
C ASP A 348 -6.28 -7.08 -4.15
N PHE A 349 -5.89 -5.89 -4.62
CA PHE A 349 -4.51 -5.37 -4.54
C PHE A 349 -3.41 -6.37 -4.97
N ALA A 350 -3.77 -7.32 -5.82
CA ALA A 350 -2.95 -8.43 -6.27
C ALA A 350 -3.59 -9.02 -7.52
N PHE A 351 -3.00 -10.10 -8.02
CA PHE A 351 -3.44 -10.77 -9.25
C PHE A 351 -3.91 -12.21 -8.98
N PRO A 352 -5.03 -12.41 -8.26
CA PRO A 352 -5.58 -13.75 -8.10
C PRO A 352 -5.88 -14.37 -9.47
N ASN A 353 -5.54 -15.65 -9.62
CA ASN A 353 -5.71 -16.41 -10.87
C ASN A 353 -5.06 -15.77 -12.10
N ASP A 354 -3.97 -15.01 -11.91
CA ASP A 354 -3.25 -14.32 -13.00
C ASP A 354 -4.16 -13.36 -13.82
N LYS A 355 -5.19 -12.80 -13.18
CA LYS A 355 -6.07 -11.75 -13.74
C LYS A 355 -5.78 -10.40 -13.07
N THR A 356 -5.95 -9.30 -13.83
CA THR A 356 -5.75 -7.93 -13.30
C THR A 356 -7.04 -7.30 -12.80
N HIS A 357 -8.14 -7.45 -13.54
CA HIS A 357 -9.43 -6.82 -13.22
C HIS A 357 -10.61 -7.69 -13.67
N ALA A 358 -11.72 -7.65 -12.93
CA ALA A 358 -12.95 -8.34 -13.28
C ALA A 358 -13.66 -7.67 -14.48
N GLY A 359 -14.01 -8.45 -15.51
CA GLY A 359 -14.75 -7.94 -16.67
C GLY A 359 -13.93 -7.09 -17.66
N TRP A 360 -12.59 -7.16 -17.57
CA TRP A 360 -11.64 -6.50 -18.47
C TRP A 360 -10.54 -7.48 -18.92
N ASN A 361 -10.00 -7.29 -20.13
CA ASN A 361 -8.87 -8.10 -20.58
C ASN A 361 -7.56 -7.60 -19.95
N ASP A 362 -6.53 -8.45 -19.87
CA ASP A 362 -5.22 -8.04 -19.38
C ASP A 362 -4.66 -6.88 -20.23
N GLY A 363 -4.14 -5.85 -19.56
CA GLY A 363 -3.65 -4.63 -20.20
C GLY A 363 -4.70 -3.54 -20.49
N ASP A 364 -6.00 -3.81 -20.35
CA ASP A 364 -7.05 -2.82 -20.67
C ASP A 364 -7.07 -1.61 -19.74
N LEU A 365 -6.74 -1.81 -18.46
CA LEU A 365 -6.82 -0.80 -17.39
C LEU A 365 -5.45 -0.45 -16.78
N GLY A 366 -4.35 -1.01 -17.29
CA GLY A 366 -3.04 -0.84 -16.67
C GLY A 366 -1.95 -1.75 -17.24
N PRO A 367 -0.80 -1.84 -16.56
CA PRO A 367 0.32 -2.65 -17.03
C PRO A 367 -0.02 -4.16 -17.03
N GLN A 368 0.59 -4.88 -17.97
CA GLN A 368 0.37 -6.32 -18.17
C GLN A 368 0.95 -7.15 -17.03
N LEU A 369 0.28 -8.26 -16.72
CA LEU A 369 0.64 -9.20 -15.65
C LEU A 369 2.11 -9.68 -15.69
N LYS A 370 2.69 -9.78 -16.89
CA LYS A 370 4.09 -10.23 -17.11
C LYS A 370 5.15 -9.33 -16.45
N ALA A 371 4.80 -8.11 -16.04
CA ALA A 371 5.71 -7.19 -15.35
C ALA A 371 5.75 -7.37 -13.82
N ALA A 372 4.86 -8.20 -13.24
CA ALA A 372 4.72 -8.35 -11.80
C ALA A 372 5.90 -9.14 -11.18
N LYS A 373 6.77 -8.44 -10.45
CA LYS A 373 7.89 -9.02 -9.69
C LYS A 373 7.69 -9.01 -8.18
N HIS A 374 6.60 -8.41 -7.71
CA HIS A 374 6.32 -8.25 -6.28
C HIS A 374 5.28 -9.28 -5.82
N TRP A 375 5.22 -9.45 -4.50
CA TRP A 375 4.27 -10.35 -3.86
C TRP A 375 3.71 -9.74 -2.56
N VAL A 376 2.51 -10.17 -2.22
CA VAL A 376 1.82 -9.95 -0.93
C VAL A 376 1.26 -11.28 -0.43
N LEU A 377 0.88 -11.34 0.84
CA LEU A 377 0.15 -12.49 1.38
C LEU A 377 -1.34 -12.32 1.07
N ASP A 378 -1.99 -13.40 0.64
CA ASP A 378 -3.44 -13.45 0.45
C ASP A 378 -4.20 -13.72 1.76
N GLY A 379 -5.52 -13.81 1.67
CA GLY A 379 -6.39 -14.15 2.81
C GLY A 379 -6.22 -15.56 3.38
N HIS A 380 -5.43 -16.41 2.74
CA HIS A 380 -5.02 -17.75 3.19
C HIS A 380 -3.57 -17.79 3.71
N GLY A 381 -2.84 -16.68 3.66
CA GLY A 381 -1.43 -16.60 4.05
C GLY A 381 -0.46 -17.09 2.98
N GLN A 382 -0.90 -17.23 1.73
CA GLN A 382 -0.06 -17.65 0.60
C GLN A 382 0.50 -16.42 -0.13
N ARG A 383 1.73 -16.53 -0.66
CA ARG A 383 2.32 -15.48 -1.50
C ARG A 383 1.63 -15.46 -2.86
N ILE A 384 0.99 -14.34 -3.19
CA ILE A 384 0.40 -14.08 -4.50
C ILE A 384 1.09 -12.91 -5.20
N LYS A 385 1.09 -12.91 -6.53
CA LYS A 385 1.73 -11.85 -7.33
C LYS A 385 0.98 -10.53 -7.16
N THR A 386 1.74 -9.45 -7.11
CA THR A 386 1.23 -8.08 -7.11
C THR A 386 2.21 -7.15 -7.84
N GLN A 387 1.88 -5.87 -7.87
CA GLN A 387 2.70 -4.80 -8.41
C GLN A 387 2.91 -3.68 -7.39
N LEU A 388 3.87 -2.81 -7.68
CA LEU A 388 4.36 -1.81 -6.73
C LEU A 388 3.26 -0.83 -6.28
N ASN A 389 2.50 -0.28 -7.23
CA ASN A 389 1.39 0.63 -6.94
C ASN A 389 0.27 -0.05 -6.15
N PHE A 390 -0.05 -1.32 -6.41
CA PHE A 390 -1.06 -2.05 -5.65
C PHE A 390 -0.66 -2.24 -4.19
N ARG A 391 0.62 -2.47 -3.90
CA ARG A 391 1.14 -2.49 -2.52
C ARG A 391 1.01 -1.14 -1.83
N SER A 392 1.31 -0.04 -2.53
CA SER A 392 1.07 1.31 -2.00
C SER A 392 -0.41 1.54 -1.71
N TYR A 393 -1.31 1.17 -2.63
CA TYR A 393 -2.76 1.31 -2.40
C TYR A 393 -3.25 0.48 -1.21
N LEU A 394 -2.74 -0.75 -1.07
CA LEU A 394 -3.03 -1.58 0.10
C LEU A 394 -2.57 -0.90 1.39
N CYS A 395 -1.33 -0.39 1.44
CA CYS A 395 -0.79 0.30 2.62
C CYS A 395 -1.63 1.52 3.01
N GLU A 396 -2.03 2.34 2.04
CA GLU A 396 -2.84 3.53 2.26
C GLU A 396 -4.26 3.16 2.75
N LEU A 397 -4.88 2.12 2.20
CA LEU A 397 -6.17 1.63 2.68
C LEU A 397 -6.07 1.08 4.12
N GLU A 398 -5.02 0.33 4.46
CA GLU A 398 -4.82 -0.17 5.83
C GLU A 398 -4.62 0.97 6.83
N ARG A 399 -3.85 2.00 6.47
CA ARG A 399 -3.67 3.21 7.29
C ARG A 399 -5.00 3.93 7.49
N PHE A 400 -5.79 4.05 6.42
CA PHE A 400 -7.12 4.63 6.48
C PHE A 400 -8.03 3.84 7.43
N ILE A 401 -8.10 2.51 7.30
CA ILE A 401 -8.91 1.64 8.17
C ILE A 401 -8.48 1.78 9.64
N ALA A 402 -7.18 1.76 9.92
CA ALA A 402 -6.66 1.92 11.28
C ALA A 402 -7.04 3.27 11.92
N GLY A 403 -7.20 4.32 11.11
CA GLY A 403 -7.67 5.64 11.55
C GLY A 403 -9.17 5.73 11.86
N HIS A 404 -9.96 4.69 11.56
CA HIS A 404 -11.42 4.68 11.72
C HIS A 404 -11.90 3.48 12.56
N PRO A 405 -11.46 3.34 13.83
CA PRO A 405 -11.81 2.19 14.69
C PRO A 405 -13.31 2.09 15.02
N GLN A 406 -14.08 3.15 14.80
CA GLN A 406 -15.53 3.18 14.97
C GLN A 406 -16.31 2.47 13.84
N VAL A 407 -15.67 2.14 12.71
CA VAL A 407 -16.30 1.47 11.56
C VAL A 407 -15.81 0.02 11.48
N ARG A 408 -16.73 -0.91 11.27
CA ARG A 408 -16.37 -2.32 11.01
C ARG A 408 -16.11 -2.52 9.53
N PHE A 409 -14.89 -2.93 9.19
CA PHE A 409 -14.51 -3.25 7.81
C PHE A 409 -14.49 -4.75 7.57
N TYR A 410 -15.15 -5.19 6.51
CA TYR A 410 -15.14 -6.56 6.03
C TYR A 410 -14.50 -6.66 4.64
N ASN A 411 -13.77 -7.75 4.41
CA ASN A 411 -13.33 -8.18 3.08
C ASN A 411 -14.19 -9.37 2.62
N SER A 412 -14.73 -9.30 1.40
CA SER A 412 -15.53 -10.37 0.81
C SER A 412 -14.71 -11.45 0.09
N SER A 413 -13.37 -11.35 0.03
CA SER A 413 -12.54 -12.32 -0.69
C SER A 413 -11.28 -12.67 0.06
N ARG A 414 -10.94 -13.96 0.09
CA ARG A 414 -9.63 -14.45 0.56
C ARG A 414 -8.59 -14.60 -0.55
N ALA A 415 -9.02 -14.52 -1.80
CA ALA A 415 -8.14 -14.69 -2.97
C ALA A 415 -7.24 -13.46 -3.22
N GLY A 416 -7.68 -12.28 -2.80
CA GLY A 416 -6.89 -11.04 -2.86
C GLY A 416 -5.90 -10.92 -1.70
N ALA A 417 -5.14 -9.82 -1.69
CA ALA A 417 -4.24 -9.46 -0.61
C ALA A 417 -4.98 -9.42 0.74
N MET A 418 -4.35 -9.91 1.79
CA MET A 418 -4.81 -9.69 3.16
C MET A 418 -4.79 -8.18 3.45
N ILE A 419 -5.94 -7.63 3.84
CA ILE A 419 -6.08 -6.22 4.19
C ILE A 419 -6.12 -6.08 5.71
N ALA A 420 -5.03 -5.57 6.31
CA ALA A 420 -4.98 -5.37 7.75
C ALA A 420 -6.08 -4.41 8.24
N GLY A 421 -6.71 -4.76 9.37
CA GLY A 421 -7.83 -4.01 9.94
C GLY A 421 -9.21 -4.45 9.42
N THR A 422 -9.27 -5.37 8.46
CA THR A 422 -10.52 -6.02 8.04
C THR A 422 -10.72 -7.38 8.71
N ALA A 423 -11.97 -7.80 8.87
CA ALA A 423 -12.33 -9.19 9.06
C ALA A 423 -12.87 -9.78 7.75
N PHE A 424 -12.82 -11.09 7.56
CA PHE A 424 -13.54 -11.70 6.44
C PHE A 424 -15.04 -11.72 6.72
N HIS A 425 -15.86 -11.32 5.75
CA HIS A 425 -17.31 -11.32 5.91
C HIS A 425 -17.81 -12.76 6.17
N PRO A 426 -18.62 -13.01 7.21
CA PRO A 426 -18.96 -14.38 7.63
C PRO A 426 -19.71 -15.19 6.57
N GLU A 427 -20.50 -14.53 5.73
CA GLU A 427 -21.36 -15.19 4.72
C GLU A 427 -20.94 -14.90 3.28
N LEU A 428 -20.14 -13.85 3.07
CA LEU A 428 -19.82 -13.36 1.73
C LEU A 428 -18.35 -13.60 1.39
N ALA A 429 -17.51 -13.99 2.35
CA ALA A 429 -16.12 -14.30 2.07
C ALA A 429 -15.98 -15.64 1.35
N SER A 430 -15.48 -15.59 0.11
CA SER A 430 -15.06 -16.76 -0.66
C SER A 430 -13.55 -16.95 -0.68
#